data_AF-W1XSR3-F1
#
_entry.id   AF-W1XSR3-F1
#
_cell.length_a   1.000
_cell.length_b   1.000
_cell.length_c   1.000
_cell.angle_alpha   90.00
_cell.angle_beta   90.00
_cell.angle_gamma   90.00
#
_symmetry.space_group_name_H-M   'P 1'
#
loop_
_entity.id
_entity.type
_entity.pdbx_description
1 polymer ?
#
loop_
_entity_poly.entity_id
_entity_poly.type
_entity_poly.pdbx_seq_one_letter_code
_entity_poly.pdbx_strand_id
1 'polypeptide(L)'
;LAKPSEDELHQAMLNGIRDKDLSVLNWTAEAEQLRLRLLCAAKWLPEYDWPAVDDESLLATLETWLLPHMTGVHSLRGLKSLDIYQALRGLLDWGMQQ
;
A
#
# COMPACT_ATOMS: atom_id res chain seq x y z
N LEU A 1 -16.95 -21.29 -17.66
CA LEU A 1 -15.93 -20.60 -16.85
C LEU A 1 -16.67 -19.82 -15.77
N ALA A 2 -16.51 -20.22 -14.50
CA ALA A 2 -17.08 -19.47 -13.38
C ALA A 2 -16.35 -18.12 -13.26
N LYS A 3 -17.06 -17.07 -12.84
CA LYS A 3 -16.41 -15.80 -12.52
C LYS A 3 -15.54 -16.01 -11.27
N PRO A 4 -14.31 -15.51 -11.24
CA PRO A 4 -13.46 -15.60 -10.05
C PRO A 4 -14.16 -14.94 -8.86
N SER A 5 -13.87 -15.43 -7.65
CA SER A 5 -14.30 -14.76 -6.43
C SER A 5 -13.61 -13.38 -6.30
N GLU A 6 -14.14 -12.52 -5.44
CA GLU A 6 -13.51 -11.22 -5.17
C GLU A 6 -12.10 -11.39 -4.60
N ASP A 7 -11.91 -12.35 -3.69
CA ASP A 7 -10.60 -12.67 -3.11
C ASP A 7 -9.59 -13.14 -4.17
N GLU A 8 -10.02 -14.03 -5.08
CA GLU A 8 -9.17 -14.49 -6.19
C GLU A 8 -8.80 -13.34 -7.12
N LEU A 9 -9.74 -12.42 -7.37
CA LEU A 9 -9.51 -11.24 -8.18
C LEU A 9 -8.51 -10.28 -7.51
N HIS A 10 -8.66 -10.01 -6.21
CA HIS A 10 -7.73 -9.15 -5.47
C HIS A 10 -6.33 -9.76 -5.43
N GLN A 11 -6.20 -11.06 -5.18
CA GLN A 11 -4.91 -11.75 -5.21
C GLN A 11 -4.25 -11.66 -6.59
N ALA A 12 -5.02 -11.85 -7.67
CA ALA A 12 -4.51 -11.66 -9.03
C ALA A 12 -4.06 -10.21 -9.29
N MET A 13 -4.77 -9.22 -8.76
CA MET A 13 -4.36 -7.81 -8.84
C MET A 13 -3.07 -7.55 -8.07
N LEU A 14 -2.91 -8.06 -6.84
CA LEU A 14 -1.69 -7.90 -6.05
C LEU A 14 -0.47 -8.48 -6.78
N ASN A 15 -0.61 -9.66 -7.38
CA ASN A 15 0.43 -10.24 -8.22
C ASN A 15 0.73 -9.36 -9.46
N GLY A 16 -0.29 -8.80 -10.08
CA GLY A 16 -0.11 -7.83 -11.17
C GLY A 16 0.61 -6.55 -10.75
N ILE A 17 0.47 -6.11 -9.50
CA ILE A 17 1.26 -4.99 -8.94
C ILE A 17 2.71 -5.42 -8.77
N ARG A 18 2.98 -6.63 -8.26
CA ARG A 18 4.36 -7.16 -8.14
C ARG A 18 5.10 -7.21 -9.47
N ASP A 19 4.40 -7.61 -10.53
CA ASP A 19 5.00 -7.68 -11.87
C ASP A 19 5.26 -6.30 -12.52
N LYS A 20 4.49 -5.28 -12.13
CA LYS A 20 4.50 -3.94 -12.76
C LYS A 20 5.07 -2.83 -11.86
N ASP A 21 5.44 -3.18 -10.63
CA ASP A 21 5.87 -2.28 -9.57
C ASP A 21 4.75 -1.37 -9.02
N LEU A 22 5.01 -0.68 -7.91
CA LEU A 22 4.09 0.23 -7.21
C LEU A 22 3.62 1.41 -8.07
N SER A 23 4.27 1.68 -9.21
CA SER A 23 3.90 2.72 -10.18
C SER A 23 2.47 2.59 -10.72
N VAL A 24 1.89 1.39 -10.65
CA VAL A 24 0.50 1.15 -11.06
C VAL A 24 -0.52 1.72 -10.09
N LEU A 25 -0.12 2.07 -8.86
CA LEU A 25 -0.98 2.71 -7.87
C LEU A 25 -1.09 4.22 -8.11
N ASN A 26 -2.03 4.87 -7.43
CA ASN A 26 -2.22 6.32 -7.52
C ASN A 26 -1.41 7.04 -6.42
N TRP A 27 -0.14 7.29 -6.70
CA TRP A 27 0.73 8.05 -5.82
C TRP A 27 0.43 9.55 -5.96
N THR A 28 -0.40 10.07 -5.06
CA THR A 28 -0.58 11.51 -4.92
C THR A 28 0.67 12.12 -4.28
N ALA A 29 0.87 13.43 -4.48
CA ALA A 29 1.97 14.15 -3.84
C ALA A 29 1.95 13.97 -2.30
N GLU A 30 0.77 13.89 -1.69
CA GLU A 30 0.62 13.67 -0.25
C GLU A 30 1.06 12.27 0.18
N ALA A 31 0.70 11.24 -0.59
CA ALA A 31 1.11 9.86 -0.33
C ALA A 31 2.63 9.69 -0.47
N GLU A 32 3.22 10.29 -1.51
CA GLU A 32 4.67 10.30 -1.70
C GLU A 32 5.39 11.01 -0.55
N GLN A 33 4.89 12.18 -0.13
CA GLN A 33 5.45 12.92 1.00
C GLN A 33 5.36 12.13 2.31
N LEU A 34 4.25 11.45 2.58
CA LEU A 34 4.14 10.56 3.75
C LEU A 34 5.18 9.45 3.69
N ARG A 35 5.30 8.76 2.55
CA ARG A 35 6.30 7.70 2.35
C ARG A 35 7.72 8.21 2.60
N LEU A 36 8.07 9.37 2.05
CA LEU A 36 9.39 9.99 2.26
C LEU A 36 9.63 10.32 3.74
N ARG A 37 8.63 10.88 4.42
CA ARG A 37 8.71 11.16 5.87
C ARG A 37 8.95 9.90 6.68
N LEU A 38 8.29 8.79 6.34
CA LEU A 38 8.50 7.49 7.00
C LEU A 38 9.90 6.94 6.75
N LEU A 39 10.41 7.01 5.51
CA LEU A 39 11.79 6.64 5.21
C LEU A 39 12.81 7.48 5.99
N CYS A 40 12.54 8.78 6.15
CA CYS A 40 13.39 9.67 6.95
C CYS A 40 13.28 9.35 8.44
N ALA A 41 12.07 9.11 8.95
CA ALA A 41 11.82 8.79 10.36
C ALA A 41 12.54 7.49 10.76
N ALA A 42 12.47 6.45 9.93
CA ALA A 42 13.22 5.21 10.14
C ALA A 42 14.75 5.42 10.22
N LYS A 43 15.28 6.45 9.54
CA LYS A 43 16.72 6.78 9.55
C LYS A 43 17.13 7.69 10.70
N TRP A 44 16.28 8.64 11.08
CA TRP A 44 16.60 9.69 12.05
C TRP A 44 16.13 9.39 13.46
N LEU A 45 15.12 8.54 13.60
CA LEU A 45 14.49 8.14 14.86
C LEU A 45 14.44 6.60 14.96
N PRO A 46 15.59 5.90 14.84
CA PRO A 46 15.65 4.43 14.82
C PRO A 46 15.25 3.77 16.13
N GLU A 47 15.06 4.53 17.21
CA GLU A 47 14.55 4.06 18.50
C GLU A 47 13.03 3.74 18.49
N TYR A 48 12.31 4.10 17.43
CA TYR A 48 10.92 3.74 17.22
C TYR A 48 10.77 2.73 16.08
N ASP A 49 9.75 1.89 16.16
CA ASP A 49 9.46 0.83 15.19
C ASP A 49 8.71 1.38 13.95
N TRP A 50 9.40 2.17 13.13
CA TRP A 50 8.83 2.69 11.88
C TRP A 50 8.58 1.57 10.86
N PRO A 51 7.44 1.58 10.14
CA PRO A 51 7.17 0.58 9.12
C PRO A 51 8.16 0.72 7.96
N ALA A 52 8.58 -0.42 7.42
CA ALA A 52 9.41 -0.46 6.22
C ALA A 52 8.55 -0.10 4.99
N VAL A 53 8.87 1.03 4.34
CA VAL A 53 8.11 1.59 3.22
C VAL A 53 8.98 1.83 1.96
N ASP A 54 10.11 1.13 1.86
CA ASP A 54 10.84 1.02 0.59
C ASP A 54 10.03 0.15 -0.41
N ASP A 55 10.41 0.20 -1.69
CA ASP A 55 9.62 -0.47 -2.75
C ASP A 55 9.52 -1.99 -2.51
N GLU A 56 10.62 -2.63 -2.09
CA GLU A 56 10.66 -4.08 -1.85
C GLU A 56 9.74 -4.47 -0.70
N SER A 57 9.83 -3.76 0.43
CA SER A 57 8.98 -4.00 1.60
C SER A 57 7.50 -3.79 1.29
N LEU A 58 7.14 -2.74 0.54
CA LEU A 58 5.74 -2.47 0.18
C LEU A 58 5.18 -3.51 -0.79
N LEU A 59 5.98 -4.01 -1.75
CA LEU A 59 5.58 -5.08 -2.66
C LEU A 59 5.43 -6.43 -1.95
N ALA A 60 6.29 -6.70 -0.96
CA ALA A 60 6.25 -7.91 -0.15
C ALA A 60 5.03 -7.96 0.78
N THR A 61 4.52 -6.80 1.20
CA THR A 61 3.48 -6.69 2.24
C THR A 61 2.14 -6.14 1.72
N LEU A 62 1.88 -6.21 0.42
CA LEU A 62 0.64 -5.72 -0.20
C LEU A 62 -0.63 -6.26 0.47
N GLU A 63 -0.64 -7.52 0.88
CA GLU A 63 -1.76 -8.16 1.59
C GLU A 63 -2.03 -7.51 2.97
N THR A 64 -1.03 -6.88 3.57
CA THR A 64 -1.15 -6.26 4.89
C THR A 64 -1.62 -4.81 4.79
N TRP A 65 -1.05 -4.02 3.88
CA TRP A 65 -1.29 -2.57 3.85
C TRP A 65 -2.26 -2.13 2.76
N LEU A 66 -2.35 -2.84 1.64
CA LEU A 66 -3.17 -2.44 0.50
C LEU A 66 -4.48 -3.21 0.43
N LEU A 67 -4.44 -4.54 0.60
CA LEU A 67 -5.61 -5.42 0.49
C LEU A 67 -6.80 -4.99 1.36
N PRO A 68 -6.63 -4.54 2.63
CA PRO A 68 -7.76 -4.07 3.44
C PRO A 68 -8.53 -2.89 2.82
N HIS A 69 -7.89 -2.15 1.91
CA HIS A 69 -8.46 -1.00 1.22
C HIS A 69 -9.04 -1.34 -0.16
N MET A 70 -8.92 -2.60 -0.63
CA MET A 70 -9.37 -3.04 -1.95
C MET A 70 -10.84 -3.47 -2.02
N THR A 71 -11.59 -3.41 -0.93
CA THR A 71 -13.02 -3.74 -0.89
C THR A 71 -13.80 -3.00 -1.99
N GLY A 72 -14.49 -3.74 -2.87
CA GLY A 72 -15.24 -3.16 -3.99
C GLY A 72 -14.39 -2.76 -5.21
N VAL A 73 -13.08 -3.02 -5.19
CA VAL A 73 -12.21 -2.86 -6.37
C VAL A 73 -12.30 -4.10 -7.25
N HIS A 74 -12.85 -3.92 -8.45
CA HIS A 74 -13.01 -5.01 -9.43
C HIS A 74 -12.32 -4.75 -10.77
N SER A 75 -11.47 -3.72 -10.86
CA SER A 75 -10.76 -3.38 -12.10
C SER A 75 -9.46 -2.60 -11.83
N LEU A 76 -8.56 -2.58 -12.82
CA LEU A 76 -7.35 -1.73 -12.79
C LEU A 76 -7.68 -0.24 -12.62
N ARG A 77 -8.82 0.22 -13.16
CA ARG A 77 -9.30 1.59 -12.93
C ARG A 77 -9.63 1.82 -11.45
N GLY A 78 -10.26 0.84 -10.79
CA GLY A 78 -10.54 0.89 -9.35
C GLY A 78 -9.26 0.85 -8.51
N LEU A 79 -8.20 0.20 -9.00
CA LEU A 79 -6.89 0.23 -8.35
C LEU A 79 -6.33 1.66 -8.25
N LYS A 80 -6.54 2.48 -9.29
CA LYS A 80 -6.16 3.90 -9.29
C LYS A 80 -7.06 4.78 -8.40
N SER A 81 -8.20 4.30 -7.91
CA SER A 81 -9.01 5.02 -6.94
C SER A 81 -8.66 4.72 -5.48
N LEU A 82 -7.69 3.83 -5.23
CA LEU A 82 -7.21 3.54 -3.89
C LEU A 82 -6.53 4.77 -3.29
N ASP A 83 -6.89 5.09 -2.04
CA ASP A 83 -6.24 6.14 -1.26
C ASP A 83 -4.96 5.59 -0.62
N ILE A 84 -3.84 5.77 -1.33
CA ILE A 84 -2.52 5.29 -0.90
C ILE A 84 -2.04 6.01 0.35
N TYR A 85 -2.43 7.27 0.56
CA TYR A 85 -2.08 8.00 1.76
C TYR A 85 -2.71 7.34 2.99
N GLN A 86 -4.01 7.04 2.94
CA GLN A 86 -4.69 6.35 4.05
C GLN A 86 -4.17 4.94 4.27
N ALA A 87 -3.88 4.21 3.19
CA ALA A 87 -3.32 2.86 3.28
C ALA A 87 -1.95 2.85 3.97
N LEU A 88 -1.05 3.77 3.60
CA LEU A 88 0.25 3.92 4.27
C LEU A 88 0.11 4.43 5.71
N ARG A 89 -0.84 5.35 5.97
CA ARG A 89 -1.09 5.85 7.33
C ARG A 89 -1.62 4.74 8.24
N GLY A 90 -2.35 3.78 7.70
CA GLY A 90 -2.83 2.60 8.41
C GLY A 90 -1.72 1.67 8.92
N LEU A 91 -0.48 1.78 8.40
CA LEU A 91 0.68 1.06 8.91
C LEU A 91 1.21 1.62 10.24
N LEU A 92 0.83 2.84 10.60
CA LEU A 92 1.32 3.49 11.80
C LEU A 92 0.44 3.14 12.99
N ASP A 93 1.09 2.72 14.09
CA ASP A 93 0.42 2.60 15.37
C ASP A 93 -0.19 3.94 15.79
N TRP A 94 -1.30 3.90 16.53
CA TRP A 94 -2.07 5.09 16.90
C TRP A 94 -1.21 6.16 17.61
N GLY A 95 -0.20 5.75 18.38
CA GLY A 95 0.74 6.66 19.04
C GLY A 95 1.72 7.38 18.09
N MET A 96 1.97 6.83 16.89
CA MET A 96 2.85 7.41 15.87
C MET A 96 2.09 8.30 14.88
N GLN A 97 0.75 8.28 14.92
CA GLN A 97 -0.11 9.12 14.08
C GLN A 97 -0.40 10.51 14.66
N GLN A 98 -0.05 10.77 15.93
CA GLN A 98 -0.36 12.00 16.69
C GLN A 98 0.66 13.11 16.47
#